data_AF-A0A812FZ44-F1
#
_entry.id   AF-A0A812FZ44-F1
#
_cell.length_a   1.000
_cell.length_b   1.000
_cell.length_c   1.000
_cell.angle_alpha   90.00
_cell.angle_beta   90.00
_cell.angle_gamma   90.00
#
_symmetry.space_group_name_H-M   'P 1'
#
loop_
_entity.id
_entity.type
_entity.pdbx_description
1 polymer ?
#
loop_
_entity_poly.entity_id
_entity_poly.type
_entity_poly.pdbx_seq_one_letter_code
_entity_poly.pdbx_strand_id
1 'polypeptide(L)' 'MHGNFRYFGMTTVPTFAASYDVMKNGNINNDFARFEAHLNQHF' A
#
# COMPACT_ATOMS: atom_id res chain seq x y z
N MET A 1 -0.60 12.06 -9.06
CA MET A 1 0.19 11.65 -7.88
C MET A 1 1.48 12.46 -7.89
N HIS A 2 1.61 13.47 -7.03
CA HIS A 2 2.83 14.30 -6.96
C HIS A 2 3.95 13.47 -6.31
N GLY A 3 4.88 12.97 -7.11
CA GLY A 3 5.91 12.02 -6.68
C GLY A 3 7.18 12.72 -6.20
N ASN A 4 7.13 13.39 -5.04
CA ASN A 4 8.27 14.07 -4.41
C ASN A 4 9.54 13.21 -4.37
N PHE A 5 9.38 11.91 -4.16
CA PHE A 5 10.47 10.95 -4.06
C PHE A 5 11.25 10.75 -5.38
N ARG A 6 10.62 11.03 -6.53
CA ARG A 6 11.30 10.96 -7.84
C ARG A 6 12.35 12.06 -8.00
N TYR A 7 12.18 13.21 -7.34
CA TYR A 7 13.17 14.29 -7.34
C TYR A 7 14.48 13.86 -6.65
N PHE A 8 14.39 12.99 -5.65
CA PHE A 8 15.54 12.44 -4.93
C PHE A 8 16.14 11.18 -5.59
N GLY A 9 15.74 10.86 -6.82
CA GLY A 9 16.24 9.69 -7.56
C GLY A 9 15.74 8.35 -7.03
N MET A 10 14.73 8.33 -6.16
CA MET A 10 14.17 7.09 -5.64
C MET A 10 13.23 6.43 -6.66
N THR A 11 13.32 5.11 -6.77
CA THR A 11 12.43 4.31 -7.62
C THR A 11 11.13 4.00 -6.89
N THR A 12 10.03 3.97 -7.64
CA THR A 12 8.70 3.76 -7.06
C THR A 12 8.45 2.28 -6.89
N VAL A 13 8.10 1.84 -5.68
CA VAL A 13 7.43 0.55 -5.47
C VAL A 13 5.92 0.72 -5.62
N PRO A 14 5.18 -0.32 -6.07
CA PRO A 14 3.74 -0.26 -6.21
C PRO A 14 3.06 0.18 -4.90
N THR A 15 2.23 1.22 -4.99
CA THR A 15 1.51 1.75 -3.82
C THR A 15 0.49 0.73 -3.34
N PHE A 16 0.66 0.26 -2.10
CA PHE A 16 -0.35 -0.52 -1.42
C PHE A 16 -1.43 0.40 -0.88
N ALA A 17 -2.66 0.19 -1.33
CA ALA A 17 -3.84 0.88 -0.81
C ALA A 17 -4.97 -0.14 -0.62
N ALA A 18 -4.75 -1.25 0.10
CA ALA A 18 -5.80 -2.27 0.23
C ALA A 18 -7.02 -1.83 1.04
N SER A 19 -6.85 -0.84 1.91
CA SER A 19 -7.86 -0.41 2.88
C SER A 19 -8.67 0.76 2.32
N TYR A 20 -9.59 0.47 1.40
CA TYR A 20 -10.56 1.45 0.91
C TYR A 20 -11.79 1.47 1.83
N ASP A 21 -12.24 2.66 2.21
CA ASP A 21 -13.43 2.89 3.06
C ASP A 21 -13.34 2.33 4.50
N VAL A 22 -12.13 2.35 5.09
CA VAL A 22 -11.86 1.88 6.47
C VAL A 22 -12.79 2.45 7.53
N MET A 23 -13.27 3.68 7.33
CA MET A 23 -14.12 4.36 8.30
C MET A 23 -15.57 3.85 8.28
N LYS A 24 -16.04 3.32 7.15
CA LYS A 24 -17.43 2.84 7.01
C LYS A 24 -17.54 1.33 6.95
N ASN A 25 -16.51 0.64 6.47
CA ASN A 25 -16.49 -0.82 6.32
C ASN A 25 -15.09 -1.39 6.58
N GLY A 26 -14.54 -1.11 7.76
CA GLY A 26 -13.22 -1.59 8.16
C GLY A 26 -13.17 -3.12 8.29
N ASN A 27 -12.31 -3.77 7.50
CA ASN A 27 -12.05 -5.20 7.59
C ASN A 27 -10.58 -5.46 7.95
N ILE A 28 -10.28 -5.24 9.23
CA ILE A 28 -8.91 -5.25 9.78
C ILE A 28 -8.17 -6.55 9.47
N ASN A 29 -8.81 -7.71 9.67
CA ASN A 29 -8.16 -9.01 9.47
C ASN A 29 -7.78 -9.25 8.00
N ASN A 30 -8.66 -8.85 7.07
CA ASN A 30 -8.40 -9.01 5.64
C ASN A 30 -7.35 -8.01 5.15
N ASP A 31 -7.34 -6.79 5.70
CA ASP A 31 -6.36 -5.77 5.37
C ASP A 31 -4.93 -6.20 5.77
N PHE A 32 -4.76 -6.83 6.93
CA PHE A 32 -3.48 -7.40 7.33
C PHE A 32 -3.02 -8.53 6.40
N ALA A 33 -3.91 -9.45 6.03
CA ALA A 33 -3.58 -10.53 5.09
C ALA A 33 -3.18 -9.99 3.70
N ARG A 34 -3.86 -8.94 3.21
CA ARG A 34 -3.52 -8.27 1.95
C ARG A 34 -2.18 -7.53 2.03
N PHE A 35 -1.89 -6.94 3.19
CA PHE A 35 -0.62 -6.25 3.40
C PHE A 35 0.55 -7.22 3.42
N GLU A 36 0.41 -8.35 4.10
CA GLU A 36 1.41 -9.42 4.10
C GLU A 36 1.65 -9.98 2.69
N ALA A 37 0.59 -10.21 1.91
CA ALA A 37 0.73 -10.63 0.51
C ALA A 37 1.47 -9.60 -0.35
N HIS A 38 1.20 -8.31 -0.16
CA HIS A 38 1.89 -7.22 -0.87
C HIS A 38 3.37 -7.14 -0.51
N LEU A 39 3.70 -7.34 0.77
CA LEU A 39 5.09 -7.40 1.22
C LEU A 39 5.83 -8.57 0.56
N ASN A 40 5.26 -9.78 0.61
CA ASN A 40 5.86 -10.98 -0.01
C ASN A 40 6.04 -10.88 -1.53
N GLN A 41 5.28 -10.03 -2.21
CA GLN A 41 5.35 -9.87 -3.66
C GLN A 41 6.39 -8.82 -4.10
N HIS A 42 6.72 -7.86 -3.24
CA HIS A 42 7.52 -6.68 -3.59
C HIS A 42 8.82 -6.52 -2.80
N PHE A 43 9.04 -7.34 -1.76
CA PHE A 43 10.27 -7.40 -0.96
C PHE A 43 10.77 -8.84 -0.89
#